data_AF-A0ABD6N7W6-F1
#
_entry.id   AF-A0ABD6N7W6-F1
#
_cell.length_a   1.000
_cell.length_b   1.000
_cell.length_c   1.000
_cell.angle_alpha   90.00
_cell.angle_beta   90.00
_cell.angle_gamma   90.00
#
_symmetry.space_group_name_H-M   'P 1'
#
loop_
_entity.id
_entity.type
_entity.pdbx_description
1 polymer ?
#
loop_
_entity_poly.entity_id
_entity_poly.type
_entity_poly.pdbx_seq_one_letter_code
_entity_poly.pdbx_strand_id
1 'polypeptide(L)'
;MNDLALSPPFGASHLLVQTEVSSRDDWADTKVILEQGTRYFFRATGKWWDAYIRCDANGYSRWYTNFAKDHLRCRKDGATWFTLIGAIEESNDSLFVIGDGSRWRDGWVATMKGRLTVFANDMPGMYWNNISSISLEVWR
;
A
#
# COMPACT_ATOMS: atom_id res chain seq x y z
N MET A 1 -20.53 -19.63 7.65
CA MET A 1 -20.43 -18.16 7.76
C MET A 1 -20.44 -17.64 6.35
N ASN A 2 -21.35 -16.73 6.02
CA ASN A 2 -21.44 -16.16 4.67
C ASN A 2 -20.19 -15.30 4.44
N ASP A 3 -19.26 -15.79 3.63
CA ASP A 3 -18.29 -14.96 2.94
C ASP A 3 -19.07 -14.09 1.96
N LEU A 4 -19.60 -12.96 2.46
CA LEU A 4 -20.00 -11.88 1.59
C LEU A 4 -18.72 -11.40 0.91
N ALA A 5 -18.42 -11.99 -0.26
CA ALA A 5 -17.39 -11.50 -1.15
C ALA A 5 -17.68 -10.00 -1.36
N LEU A 6 -16.86 -9.16 -0.74
CA LEU A 6 -17.01 -7.72 -0.82
C LEU A 6 -17.01 -7.33 -2.29
N SER A 7 -18.06 -6.64 -2.73
CA SER A 7 -18.23 -6.23 -4.12
C SER A 7 -16.94 -5.56 -4.64
N PRO A 8 -16.53 -5.83 -5.88
CA PRO A 8 -15.31 -5.23 -6.44
C PRO A 8 -15.34 -3.70 -6.29
N PRO A 9 -14.17 -3.04 -6.19
CA PRO A 9 -14.10 -1.59 -6.35
C PRO A 9 -14.84 -1.13 -7.61
N PHE A 10 -15.47 0.03 -7.59
CA PHE A 10 -16.20 0.54 -8.75
C PHE A 10 -15.25 0.64 -9.96
N GLY A 11 -15.65 0.05 -11.09
CA GLY A 11 -14.83 0.00 -12.30
C GLY A 11 -13.87 -1.20 -12.38
N ALA A 12 -13.66 -1.94 -11.29
CA ALA A 12 -12.91 -3.18 -11.31
C ALA A 12 -13.75 -4.36 -11.82
N SER A 13 -13.11 -5.26 -12.56
CA SER A 13 -13.72 -6.42 -13.21
C SER A 13 -13.20 -7.76 -12.68
N HIS A 14 -11.90 -7.84 -12.37
CA HIS A 14 -11.24 -9.10 -12.05
C HIS A 14 -10.22 -8.94 -10.91
N LEU A 15 -10.37 -9.75 -9.85
CA LEU A 15 -9.40 -9.82 -8.77
C LEU A 15 -8.15 -10.54 -9.29
N LEU A 16 -7.00 -9.84 -9.27
CA LEU A 16 -5.73 -10.43 -9.67
C LEU A 16 -5.07 -11.16 -8.49
N VAL A 17 -5.12 -10.56 -7.30
CA VAL A 17 -4.57 -11.14 -6.09
C VAL A 17 -5.24 -10.56 -4.86
N GLN A 18 -5.36 -11.37 -3.81
CA GLN A 18 -5.53 -10.94 -2.44
C GLN A 18 -4.33 -11.46 -1.64
N THR A 19 -3.60 -10.57 -0.98
CA THR A 19 -2.39 -10.93 -0.22
C THR A 19 -2.31 -10.16 1.09
N GLU A 20 -1.67 -10.75 2.09
CA GLU A 20 -1.34 -10.06 3.33
C GLU A 20 -0.04 -9.27 3.15
N VAL A 21 -0.06 -8.00 3.56
CA VAL A 21 1.10 -7.12 3.55
C VAL A 21 1.53 -6.90 4.99
N SER A 22 2.63 -7.55 5.38
CA SER A 22 3.22 -7.35 6.70
C SER A 22 3.80 -5.94 6.81
N SER A 23 3.57 -5.29 7.95
CA SER A 23 4.18 -3.98 8.25
C SER A 23 5.70 -4.05 8.46
N ARG A 24 6.28 -5.25 8.50
CA ARG A 24 7.72 -5.48 8.62
C ARG A 24 8.44 -5.70 7.30
N ASP A 25 7.70 -5.87 6.20
CA ASP A 25 8.32 -6.16 4.91
C ASP A 25 8.86 -4.87 4.30
N ASP A 26 10.16 -4.85 4.02
CA ASP A 26 10.77 -3.75 3.26
C ASP A 26 10.14 -3.68 1.85
N TRP A 27 9.87 -4.84 1.25
CA TRP A 27 9.14 -4.98 0.00
C TRP A 27 8.29 -6.25 0.03
N ALA A 28 6.98 -6.10 0.21
CA ALA A 28 6.04 -7.21 0.09
C ALA A 28 5.73 -7.46 -1.39
N ASP A 29 6.01 -8.69 -1.85
CA ASP A 29 5.76 -9.10 -3.22
C ASP A 29 4.30 -9.52 -3.42
N THR A 30 3.58 -8.80 -4.28
CA THR A 30 2.18 -9.11 -4.60
C THR A 30 2.02 -10.20 -5.64
N LYS A 31 3.11 -10.62 -6.31
CA LYS A 31 3.14 -11.51 -7.49
C LYS A 31 2.41 -10.97 -8.72
N VAL A 32 1.86 -9.75 -8.67
CA VAL A 32 1.22 -9.10 -9.82
C VAL A 32 2.29 -8.50 -10.73
N ILE A 33 2.23 -8.83 -12.02
CA ILE A 33 2.99 -8.15 -13.07
C ILE A 33 2.07 -7.10 -13.70
N LEU A 34 2.42 -5.84 -13.51
CA LEU A 34 1.72 -4.71 -14.10
C LEU A 34 2.05 -4.60 -15.59
N GLU A 35 1.05 -4.25 -16.39
CA GLU A 35 1.16 -3.89 -17.79
C GLU A 35 1.14 -2.37 -17.92
N GLN A 36 2.09 -1.79 -18.66
CA GLN A 36 2.11 -0.35 -18.90
C GLN A 36 0.81 0.13 -19.55
N GLY A 37 0.24 1.23 -19.06
CA GLY A 37 -1.00 1.81 -19.55
C GLY A 37 -2.27 1.10 -19.10
N THR A 38 -2.16 -0.06 -18.45
CA THR A 38 -3.30 -0.76 -17.87
C THR A 38 -3.74 -0.09 -16.57
N ARG A 39 -5.05 -0.08 -16.35
CA ARG A 39 -5.71 0.45 -15.16
C ARG A 39 -5.87 -0.65 -14.11
N TYR A 40 -5.55 -0.31 -12.87
CA TYR A 40 -5.65 -1.18 -11.72
C TYR A 40 -6.40 -0.50 -10.58
N PHE A 41 -7.10 -1.29 -9.78
CA PHE A 41 -7.81 -0.82 -8.60
C PHE A 41 -7.28 -1.55 -7.37
N PHE A 42 -7.32 -0.86 -6.24
CA PHE A 42 -6.80 -1.38 -4.99
C PHE A 42 -7.89 -1.36 -3.93
N ARG A 43 -7.86 -2.32 -3.03
CA ARG A 43 -8.59 -2.28 -1.77
C ARG A 43 -7.69 -2.80 -0.68
N ALA A 44 -7.42 -1.99 0.33
CA ALA A 44 -6.64 -2.41 1.47
C ALA A 44 -7.48 -2.31 2.75
N THR A 45 -7.53 -3.40 3.53
CA THR A 45 -8.33 -3.49 4.75
C THR A 45 -7.51 -4.10 5.88
N GLY A 46 -7.88 -3.80 7.14
CA GLY A 46 -7.14 -4.25 8.31
C GLY A 46 -6.41 -3.11 9.02
N LYS A 47 -5.51 -3.47 9.95
CA LYS A 47 -4.78 -2.52 10.77
C LYS A 47 -3.35 -3.00 11.04
N TRP A 48 -2.43 -2.06 10.97
CA TRP A 48 -1.05 -2.21 11.44
C TRP A 48 -0.85 -1.55 12.80
N TRP A 49 0.31 -1.82 13.39
CA TRP A 49 0.83 -1.11 14.55
C TRP A 49 2.25 -0.63 14.27
N ASP A 50 2.47 0.67 14.45
CA ASP A 50 3.77 1.30 14.56
C ASP A 50 4.12 1.44 16.04
N ALA A 51 4.93 0.53 16.56
CA ALA A 51 5.08 0.31 18.00
C ALA A 51 3.72 0.19 18.72
N TYR A 52 3.23 1.27 19.34
CA TYR A 52 1.95 1.34 20.05
C TYR A 52 0.86 2.12 19.31
N ILE A 53 1.14 2.62 18.10
CA ILE A 53 0.22 3.42 17.29
C ILE A 53 -0.50 2.52 16.29
N ARG A 54 -1.78 2.27 16.52
CA ARG A 54 -2.65 1.55 15.57
C ARG A 54 -3.03 2.45 14.40
N CYS A 55 -2.88 1.95 13.17
CA CYS A 55 -3.23 2.67 11.93
C CYS A 55 -3.74 1.70 10.85
N ASP A 56 -4.30 2.22 9.77
CA ASP A 56 -4.62 1.45 8.55
C ASP A 56 -3.74 1.89 7.38
N ALA A 57 -4.04 1.37 6.19
CA ALA A 57 -3.34 1.63 4.95
C ALA A 57 -3.31 3.13 4.55
N ASN A 58 -4.18 3.99 5.07
CA ASN A 58 -4.08 5.43 4.81
C ASN A 58 -2.97 6.09 5.62
N GLY A 59 -2.45 5.41 6.64
CA GLY A 59 -1.40 5.89 7.50
C GLY A 59 -1.90 6.87 8.56
N TYR A 60 -0.97 7.60 9.15
CA TYR A 60 -1.27 8.57 10.20
C TYR A 60 -0.27 9.73 10.22
N SER A 61 -0.70 10.85 10.81
CA SER A 61 0.16 12.00 11.08
C SER A 61 -0.08 12.48 12.50
N ARG A 62 0.99 12.62 13.27
CA ARG A 62 0.96 13.18 14.63
C ARG A 62 2.01 14.27 14.74
N TRP A 63 1.71 15.34 15.46
CA TRP A 63 2.61 16.49 15.55
C TRP A 63 4.01 16.11 16.05
N TYR A 64 4.09 15.17 16.98
CA TYR A 64 5.36 14.71 17.56
C TYR A 64 6.13 13.75 16.64
N THR A 65 5.57 13.23 15.56
CA THR A 65 6.33 12.45 14.56
C THR A 65 6.76 13.30 13.37
N ASN A 66 6.41 14.60 13.35
CA ASN A 66 6.72 15.50 12.24
C ASN A 66 8.22 15.71 12.04
N PHE A 67 9.01 15.75 13.11
CA PHE A 67 10.45 15.98 13.03
C PHE A 67 11.18 14.88 12.23
N ALA A 68 10.60 13.69 12.12
CA ALA A 68 11.18 12.55 11.42
C ALA A 68 10.55 12.29 10.04
N LYS A 69 9.60 13.12 9.58
CA LYS A 69 8.92 12.91 8.28
C LYS A 69 9.88 12.93 7.09
N ASP A 70 10.97 13.69 7.19
CA ASP A 70 11.98 13.76 6.14
C ASP A 70 12.78 12.46 5.98
N HIS A 71 12.64 11.52 6.92
CA HIS A 71 13.24 10.18 6.89
C HIS A 71 12.30 9.08 6.38
N LEU A 72 11.05 9.40 6.02
CA LEU A 72 10.14 8.43 5.40
C LEU A 72 10.71 7.92 4.07
N ARG A 73 10.55 6.62 3.80
CA ARG A 73 10.91 6.00 2.52
C ARG A 73 10.19 6.66 1.34
N CYS A 74 8.89 6.90 1.46
CA CYS A 74 8.10 7.64 0.49
C CYS A 74 7.67 9.00 1.04
N ARG A 75 7.99 10.06 0.29
CA ARG A 75 7.67 11.46 0.62
C ARG A 75 6.78 12.13 -0.44
N LYS A 76 6.09 11.34 -1.27
CA LYS A 76 5.15 11.86 -2.27
C LYS A 76 3.91 12.47 -1.60
N ASP A 77 3.23 13.36 -2.30
CA ASP A 77 2.01 13.99 -1.80
C ASP A 77 0.96 12.95 -1.37
N GLY A 78 0.44 13.14 -0.15
CA GLY A 78 -0.52 12.23 0.47
C GLY A 78 0.09 10.95 1.04
N ALA A 79 1.42 10.81 1.09
CA ALA A 79 2.13 9.80 1.88
C ALA A 79 2.37 10.31 3.31
N THR A 80 2.05 9.49 4.30
CA THR A 80 2.34 9.73 5.72
C THR A 80 2.93 8.47 6.34
N TRP A 81 3.15 8.45 7.66
CA TRP A 81 3.59 7.26 8.37
C TRP A 81 2.59 6.13 8.12
N PHE A 82 3.09 4.96 7.76
CA PHE A 82 2.32 3.74 7.48
C PHE A 82 1.30 3.86 6.36
N THR A 83 1.35 4.90 5.52
CA THR A 83 0.54 4.84 4.29
C THR A 83 1.03 3.66 3.44
N LEU A 84 0.13 2.84 2.89
CA LEU A 84 0.50 1.77 1.97
C LEU A 84 1.03 2.40 0.66
N ILE A 85 2.26 2.05 0.30
CA ILE A 85 2.95 2.52 -0.89
C ILE A 85 3.13 1.36 -1.85
N GLY A 86 2.91 1.60 -3.14
CA GLY A 86 3.28 0.70 -4.22
C GLY A 86 4.55 1.15 -4.92
N ALA A 87 5.26 0.19 -5.49
CA ALA A 87 6.40 0.40 -6.37
C ALA A 87 6.42 -0.66 -7.47
N ILE A 88 6.97 -0.28 -8.61
CA ILE A 88 7.26 -1.18 -9.73
C ILE A 88 8.75 -1.56 -9.64
N GLU A 89 9.03 -2.86 -9.58
CA GLU A 89 10.39 -3.43 -9.47
C GLU A 89 11.18 -2.93 -8.26
N GLU A 90 10.54 -2.77 -7.10
CA GLU A 90 11.20 -2.34 -5.85
C GLU A 90 12.00 -1.03 -5.99
N SER A 91 11.60 -0.17 -6.94
CA SER A 91 12.31 1.07 -7.26
C SER A 91 11.73 2.27 -6.53
N ASN A 92 12.63 3.08 -5.95
CA ASN A 92 12.25 4.36 -5.32
C ASN A 92 11.76 5.41 -6.35
N ASP A 93 12.10 5.26 -7.63
CA ASP A 93 11.65 6.17 -8.68
C ASP A 93 10.20 5.90 -9.12
N SER A 94 9.71 4.68 -8.86
CA SER A 94 8.38 4.21 -9.27
C SER A 94 7.35 4.24 -8.14
N LEU A 95 7.68 4.81 -6.98
CA LEU A 95 6.78 4.86 -5.82
C LEU A 95 5.46 5.55 -6.15
N PHE A 96 4.35 5.05 -5.63
CA PHE A 96 3.06 5.72 -5.68
C PHE A 96 2.24 5.39 -4.44
N VAL A 97 1.42 6.34 -4.02
CA VAL A 97 0.62 6.15 -2.81
C VAL A 97 -0.62 5.33 -3.15
N ILE A 98 -0.83 4.20 -2.46
CA ILE A 98 -2.03 3.37 -2.63
C ILE A 98 -3.07 3.78 -1.59
N GLY A 99 -2.68 3.88 -0.31
CA GLY A 99 -3.65 4.06 0.78
C GLY A 99 -4.56 2.84 0.93
N ASP A 100 -5.81 3.07 1.29
CA ASP A 100 -6.88 2.06 1.21
C ASP A 100 -7.41 1.80 -0.21
N GLY A 101 -6.90 2.51 -1.21
CA GLY A 101 -7.34 2.47 -2.61
C GLY A 101 -8.41 3.50 -2.97
N SER A 102 -9.04 4.16 -1.99
CA SER A 102 -10.14 5.12 -2.22
C SER A 102 -9.74 6.39 -2.98
N ARG A 103 -8.44 6.69 -3.05
CA ARG A 103 -7.89 7.79 -3.86
C ARG A 103 -7.85 7.46 -5.36
N TRP A 104 -7.90 6.18 -5.71
CA TRP A 104 -7.89 5.67 -7.08
C TRP A 104 -9.29 5.17 -7.47
N ARG A 105 -10.32 6.00 -7.25
CA ARG A 105 -11.71 5.63 -7.55
C ARG A 105 -11.92 5.23 -9.00
N ASP A 106 -11.27 5.96 -9.89
CA ASP A 106 -11.29 5.69 -11.32
C ASP A 106 -10.15 4.75 -11.74
N GLY A 107 -9.43 4.14 -10.80
CA GLY A 107 -8.27 3.29 -11.03
C GLY A 107 -6.97 4.06 -11.26
N TRP A 108 -5.86 3.44 -10.87
CA TRP A 108 -4.50 3.90 -11.12
C TRP A 108 -3.97 3.32 -12.42
N VAL A 109 -3.31 4.13 -13.24
CA VAL A 109 -2.74 3.68 -14.52
C VAL A 109 -1.26 3.39 -14.32
N ALA A 110 -0.84 2.15 -14.62
CA ALA A 110 0.55 1.75 -14.49
C ALA A 110 1.43 2.51 -15.50
N THR A 111 2.47 3.16 -14.98
CA THR A 111 3.37 4.01 -15.79
C THR A 111 4.39 3.20 -16.59
N MET A 112 4.68 1.98 -16.15
CA MET A 112 5.59 1.02 -16.80
C MET A 112 5.18 -0.40 -16.48
N LYS A 113 5.70 -1.36 -17.25
CA LYS A 113 5.57 -2.79 -16.97
C LYS A 113 6.52 -3.20 -15.85
N GLY A 114 6.08 -4.09 -14.97
CA GLY A 114 6.94 -4.72 -13.98
C GLY A 114 6.19 -5.28 -12.77
N ARG A 115 6.92 -5.92 -11.87
CA ARG A 115 6.39 -6.49 -10.64
C ARG A 115 5.91 -5.42 -9.68
N LEU A 116 4.65 -5.53 -9.24
CA LEU A 116 4.12 -4.70 -8.16
C LEU A 116 4.61 -5.22 -6.81
N THR A 117 5.32 -4.36 -6.10
CA THR A 117 5.70 -4.56 -4.71
C THR A 117 5.10 -3.45 -3.86
N VAL A 118 4.86 -3.72 -2.59
CA VAL A 118 4.21 -2.78 -1.68
C VAL A 118 4.87 -2.78 -0.31
N PHE A 119 4.70 -1.71 0.46
CA PHE A 119 5.21 -1.64 1.83
C PHE A 119 4.41 -0.64 2.67
N ALA A 120 4.44 -0.82 4.00
CA ALA A 120 3.99 0.20 4.95
C ALA A 120 5.02 1.33 5.00
N ASN A 121 4.64 2.58 4.74
CA ASN A 121 5.60 3.70 4.67
C ASN A 121 6.21 4.03 6.04
N ASP A 122 7.44 3.59 6.26
CA ASP A 122 8.16 3.87 7.49
C ASP A 122 9.59 4.31 7.16
N MET A 123 10.33 4.76 8.16
CA MET A 123 11.74 5.12 7.99
C MET A 123 12.61 3.85 7.89
N PRO A 124 13.66 3.86 7.05
CA PRO A 124 14.57 2.72 6.94
C PRO A 124 15.15 2.31 8.31
N GLY A 125 15.20 1.00 8.56
CA GLY A 125 15.78 0.45 9.79
C GLY A 125 14.88 0.47 11.03
N MET A 126 13.61 0.90 10.91
CA MET A 126 12.69 0.98 12.05
C MET A 126 11.55 -0.02 12.02
N TYR A 127 11.45 -0.82 10.95
CA TYR A 127 10.45 -1.85 10.75
C TYR A 127 10.39 -2.94 11.84
N TRP A 128 11.42 -3.07 12.67
CA TRP A 128 11.51 -4.09 13.71
C TRP A 128 10.42 -3.94 14.80
N ASN A 129 9.96 -2.72 15.09
CA ASN A 129 8.91 -2.47 16.09
C ASN A 129 7.48 -2.52 15.50
N ASN A 130 7.35 -2.72 14.19
CA ASN A 130 6.08 -2.79 13.49
C ASN A 130 5.39 -4.13 13.77
N ILE A 131 4.06 -4.16 13.86
CA ILE A 131 3.30 -5.40 14.16
C ILE A 131 2.08 -5.52 13.23
N SER A 132 1.78 -6.77 12.86
CA SER A 132 0.62 -7.18 12.08
C SER A 132 0.70 -6.86 10.58
N SER A 133 -0.37 -7.21 9.87
CA SER A 133 -0.53 -7.10 8.42
C SER A 133 -1.87 -6.42 8.06
N ILE A 134 -1.97 -5.99 6.81
CA ILE A 134 -3.25 -5.64 6.19
C ILE A 134 -3.49 -6.58 5.00
N SER A 135 -4.76 -6.78 4.66
CA SER A 135 -5.14 -7.47 3.44
C SER A 135 -5.16 -6.46 2.29
N LEU A 136 -4.37 -6.72 1.24
CA LEU A 136 -4.37 -5.96 -0.01
C LEU A 136 -4.98 -6.79 -1.11
N GLU A 137 -5.95 -6.22 -1.80
CA GLU A 137 -6.48 -6.73 -3.05
C GLU A 137 -6.05 -5.83 -4.21
N VAL A 138 -5.67 -6.45 -5.32
CA VAL A 138 -5.35 -5.79 -6.58
C VAL A 138 -6.31 -6.30 -7.65
N TRP A 139 -6.96 -5.38 -8.33
CA TRP A 139 -7.96 -5.67 -9.36
C TRP A 139 -7.59 -5.03 -10.69
N ARG A 140 -8.13 -5.59 -11.77
CA ARG A 140 -8.17 -4.98 -13.09
C ARG A 140 -9.61 -4.61 -13.45
#